data_AF-A0A0F2RM84-F1
#
_entry.id   AF-A0A0F2RM84-F1
#
_cell.length_a   1.000
_cell.length_b   1.000
_cell.length_c   1.000
_cell.angle_alpha   90.00
_cell.angle_beta   90.00
_cell.angle_gamma   90.00
#
_symmetry.space_group_name_H-M   'P 1'
#
loop_
_entity.id
_entity.type
_entity.pdbx_description
1 polymer ?
#
loop_
_entity_poly.entity_id
_entity_poly.type
_entity_poly.pdbx_seq_one_letter_code
_entity_poly.pdbx_strand_id
1 'polypeptide(L)'
;MSETNDTGNNSGGRKPLTVARKSAGTVKQSFSHGRSKQVVVETKKRRAVGPGGAGSAAGQTSEAPARQQTDTLEARLIATARKLGITVDELKARQKVLLERKAEEASRAIGNKEVVAAQDRLRTEQERKAQEARDRDEAEVRRRAEEEAARKAEADASAAAAAPADVDRSARSRTV
;
A
#
# COMPACT_ATOMS: atom_id res chain seq x y z
N MET A 1 -6.56 -26.78 23.90
CA MET A 1 -7.65 -26.18 23.11
C MET A 1 -7.00 -25.41 21.97
N SER A 2 -6.95 -25.83 20.70
CA SER A 2 -7.75 -26.76 19.90
C SER A 2 -6.83 -27.40 18.85
N GLU A 3 -6.88 -28.73 18.72
CA GLU A 3 -6.28 -29.46 17.60
C GLU A 3 -7.25 -29.45 16.41
N THR A 4 -6.85 -28.85 15.29
CA THR A 4 -7.58 -29.02 14.03
C THR A 4 -6.87 -30.07 13.19
N ASN A 5 -7.34 -31.30 13.31
CA ASN A 5 -7.01 -32.39 12.40
C ASN A 5 -7.66 -32.13 11.04
N ASP A 6 -6.90 -31.60 10.08
CA ASP A 6 -7.24 -31.58 8.65
C ASP A 6 -7.00 -32.98 8.05
N THR A 7 -7.68 -34.00 8.59
CA THR A 7 -7.75 -35.34 7.98
C THR A 7 -9.06 -35.45 7.22
N GLY A 8 -9.14 -34.77 6.09
CA GLY A 8 -10.34 -34.73 5.25
C GLY A 8 -9.98 -34.68 3.79
N ASN A 9 -10.08 -35.83 3.12
CA ASN A 9 -10.03 -36.00 1.68
C ASN A 9 -10.97 -35.00 0.96
N ASN A 10 -10.43 -33.86 0.53
CA ASN A 10 -11.14 -32.84 -0.26
C ASN A 10 -11.38 -33.37 -1.69
N SER A 11 -12.31 -34.32 -1.84
CA SER A 11 -12.68 -34.95 -3.11
C SER A 11 -13.61 -34.12 -3.99
N GLY A 12 -13.65 -32.79 -3.82
CA GLY A 12 -14.45 -31.88 -4.66
C GLY A 12 -13.82 -30.52 -4.91
N GLY A 13 -12.63 -30.25 -4.36
CA GLY A 13 -11.92 -28.97 -4.48
C GLY A 13 -10.57 -29.14 -5.17
N ARG A 14 -10.13 -28.12 -5.92
CA ARG A 14 -8.81 -28.10 -6.56
C ARG A 14 -7.73 -28.48 -5.55
N LYS A 15 -6.83 -29.39 -5.93
CA LYS A 15 -5.71 -29.83 -5.08
C LYS A 15 -5.01 -28.62 -4.46
N PRO A 16 -4.79 -28.59 -3.13
CA PRO A 16 -4.11 -27.48 -2.49
C PRO A 16 -2.75 -27.26 -3.13
N LEU A 17 -2.37 -25.98 -3.30
CA LEU A 17 -1.07 -25.57 -3.83
C LEU A 17 0.00 -26.03 -2.84
N THR A 18 0.54 -27.21 -3.09
CA THR A 18 1.62 -27.81 -2.31
C THR A 18 2.92 -27.52 -3.03
N VAL A 19 3.86 -26.89 -2.32
CA VAL A 19 5.21 -26.62 -2.81
C VAL A 19 6.06 -27.86 -2.53
N ALA A 20 6.89 -28.28 -3.48
CA ALA A 20 7.81 -29.38 -3.25
C ALA A 20 8.85 -28.93 -2.21
N ARG A 21 9.14 -29.78 -1.21
CA ARG A 21 10.08 -29.47 -0.13
C ARG A 21 11.52 -29.49 -0.67
N LYS A 22 11.92 -28.44 -1.39
CA LYS A 22 13.26 -28.24 -1.95
C LYS A 22 14.03 -27.24 -1.07
N SER A 23 15.32 -27.45 -0.92
CA SER A 23 16.20 -26.61 -0.09
C SER A 23 16.57 -25.27 -0.71
N ALA A 24 16.42 -25.11 -2.04
CA ALA A 24 16.71 -23.86 -2.75
C ALA A 24 15.51 -22.89 -2.68
N GLY A 25 15.77 -21.59 -2.45
CA GLY A 25 14.73 -20.55 -2.45
C GLY A 25 13.93 -20.41 -1.15
N THR A 26 14.42 -20.99 -0.06
CA THR A 26 13.86 -20.84 1.27
C THR A 26 14.37 -19.56 1.95
N VAL A 27 13.44 -18.72 2.44
CA VAL A 27 13.77 -17.61 3.34
C VAL A 27 13.26 -17.95 4.74
N LYS A 28 14.18 -17.95 5.72
CA LYS A 28 13.83 -18.12 7.14
C LYS A 28 13.48 -16.75 7.72
N GLN A 29 12.22 -16.58 8.13
CA GLN A 29 11.75 -15.36 8.78
C GLN A 29 11.58 -15.63 10.28
N SER A 30 12.30 -14.87 11.09
CA SER A 30 12.14 -14.85 12.55
C SER A 30 11.12 -13.79 12.94
N PHE A 31 10.07 -14.17 13.67
CA PHE A 31 9.14 -13.22 14.29
C PHE A 31 9.63 -12.86 15.70
N SER A 32 9.31 -11.65 16.15
CA SER A 32 9.73 -11.09 17.45
C SER A 32 9.34 -11.91 18.68
N HIS A 33 8.35 -12.80 18.55
CA HIS A 33 7.84 -13.66 19.63
C HIS A 33 8.44 -15.08 19.61
N GLY A 34 9.62 -15.27 19.02
CA GLY A 34 10.36 -16.55 19.05
C GLY A 34 9.88 -17.61 18.07
N ARG A 35 8.88 -17.33 17.24
CA ARG A 35 8.43 -18.27 16.20
C ARG A 35 9.17 -17.97 14.90
N SER A 36 9.86 -18.97 14.32
CA SER A 36 10.41 -18.87 12.97
C SER A 36 9.51 -19.61 11.98
N LYS A 37 9.08 -18.94 10.91
CA LYS A 37 8.40 -19.60 9.77
C LYS A 37 9.32 -19.61 8.57
N GLN A 38 9.19 -20.66 7.77
CA GLN A 38 9.94 -20.85 6.54
C GLN A 38 9.01 -20.55 5.35
N VAL A 39 9.41 -19.62 4.49
CA VAL A 39 8.67 -19.31 3.25
C VAL A 39 9.49 -19.83 2.07
N VAL A 40 8.87 -20.63 1.20
CA VAL A 40 9.49 -21.14 -0.04
C VAL A 40 8.85 -20.43 -1.22
N VAL A 41 9.67 -19.76 -2.04
CA VAL A 41 9.22 -19.04 -3.23
C VAL A 41 9.60 -19.85 -4.47
N GLU A 42 8.61 -20.45 -5.12
CA GLU A 42 8.80 -21.09 -6.43
C GLU A 42 8.35 -20.14 -7.54
N THR A 43 9.28 -19.67 -8.37
CA THR A 43 8.97 -18.91 -9.59
C THR A 43 8.70 -19.88 -10.74
N LYS A 44 7.41 -20.09 -11.07
CA LYS A 44 7.00 -20.93 -12.20
C LYS A 44 6.50 -20.07 -13.36
N LYS A 45 6.97 -20.37 -14.58
CA LYS A 45 6.47 -19.70 -15.80
C LYS A 45 4.97 -19.94 -15.95
N ARG A 46 4.23 -18.86 -16.22
CA ARG A 46 2.78 -18.89 -16.41
C ARG A 46 2.42 -19.86 -17.55
N ARG A 47 1.62 -20.90 -17.25
CA ARG A 47 1.01 -21.75 -18.29
C ARG A 47 -0.21 -21.02 -18.83
N ALA A 48 -0.21 -20.69 -20.12
CA ALA A 48 -1.40 -20.17 -20.79
C ALA A 48 -2.44 -21.30 -20.87
N VAL A 49 -3.57 -21.13 -20.17
CA VAL A 49 -4.74 -21.99 -20.33
C VAL A 49 -5.72 -21.20 -21.20
N GLY A 50 -5.48 -21.21 -22.51
CA GLY A 50 -6.44 -20.75 -23.50
C GLY A 50 -7.43 -21.87 -23.84
N PRO A 51 -8.66 -21.56 -24.27
CA PRO A 51 -9.58 -22.55 -24.81
C PRO A 51 -9.01 -23.05 -26.15
N GLY A 52 -8.35 -24.21 -26.14
CA GLY A 52 -7.78 -24.80 -27.37
C GLY A 52 -6.59 -25.72 -27.20
N GLY A 53 -6.21 -26.09 -25.97
CA GLY A 53 -5.14 -27.06 -25.73
C GLY A 53 -5.59 -28.51 -25.83
N ALA A 54 -6.02 -28.99 -26.99
CA ALA A 54 -6.04 -30.40 -27.38
C ALA A 54 -6.24 -30.51 -28.90
N GLY A 55 -5.31 -31.17 -29.60
CA GLY A 55 -5.39 -31.37 -31.04
C GLY A 55 -6.45 -32.36 -31.47
N SER A 56 -7.09 -32.10 -32.60
CA SER A 56 -7.36 -33.07 -33.67
C SER A 56 -7.97 -32.39 -34.89
N ALA A 57 -7.25 -32.59 -36.00
CA ALA A 57 -7.65 -32.77 -37.40
C ALA A 57 -8.98 -32.23 -37.99
N ALA A 58 -8.78 -31.85 -39.25
CA ALA A 58 -9.66 -32.01 -40.41
C ALA A 58 -10.79 -30.98 -40.58
N GLY A 59 -10.68 -30.25 -41.68
CA GLY A 59 -11.71 -29.34 -42.16
C GLY A 59 -12.97 -30.07 -42.60
N GLN A 60 -14.05 -29.31 -42.58
CA GLN A 60 -15.14 -29.45 -43.53
C GLN A 60 -15.75 -28.06 -43.72
N THR A 61 -15.78 -27.68 -44.99
CA THR A 61 -16.62 -26.62 -45.53
C THR A 61 -18.08 -26.89 -45.21
N SER A 62 -18.86 -25.81 -45.22
CA SER A 62 -20.25 -25.71 -45.69
C SER A 62 -21.19 -25.12 -44.66
N GLU A 63 -21.73 -23.98 -45.09
CA GLU A 63 -23.08 -23.48 -44.77
C GLU A 63 -23.26 -22.84 -43.40
N ALA A 64 -23.00 -21.54 -43.37
CA ALA A 64 -23.70 -20.65 -42.44
C ALA A 64 -25.18 -20.63 -42.84
N PRO A 65 -26.12 -21.15 -42.02
CA PRO A 65 -27.48 -20.68 -42.17
C PRO A 65 -27.47 -19.22 -41.71
N ALA A 66 -27.93 -18.35 -42.59
CA ALA A 66 -28.36 -17.01 -42.23
C ALA A 66 -29.35 -17.13 -41.06
N ARG A 67 -28.86 -16.98 -39.82
CA ARG A 67 -29.73 -16.84 -38.66
C ARG A 67 -30.34 -15.46 -38.73
N GLN A 68 -31.55 -15.49 -39.25
CA GLN A 68 -32.49 -14.41 -39.36
C GLN A 68 -32.50 -13.55 -38.10
N GLN A 69 -32.56 -12.26 -38.38
CA GLN A 69 -32.75 -11.15 -37.46
C GLN A 69 -33.97 -11.38 -36.56
N THR A 70 -33.76 -11.95 -35.37
CA THR A 70 -34.63 -11.78 -34.18
C THR A 70 -33.77 -11.87 -32.92
N ASP A 71 -32.65 -11.15 -32.93
CA ASP A 71 -31.73 -11.06 -31.80
C ASP A 71 -32.29 -10.08 -30.74
N THR A 72 -33.55 -10.32 -30.35
CA THR A 72 -34.23 -9.51 -29.33
C THR A 72 -33.57 -9.76 -27.97
N LEU A 73 -33.56 -8.74 -27.10
CA LEU A 73 -33.05 -8.89 -25.73
C LEU A 73 -33.72 -10.06 -25.01
N GLU A 74 -35.00 -10.29 -25.29
CA GLU A 74 -35.76 -11.43 -24.77
C GLU A 74 -35.24 -12.78 -25.30
N ALA A 75 -34.96 -12.91 -26.60
CA ALA A 75 -34.37 -14.13 -27.15
C ALA A 75 -33.01 -14.45 -26.49
N ARG A 76 -32.19 -13.41 -26.22
CA ARG A 76 -30.92 -13.56 -25.50
C ARG A 76 -31.11 -13.96 -24.04
N LEU A 77 -32.09 -13.39 -23.34
CA LEU A 77 -32.43 -13.77 -21.96
C LEU A 77 -32.95 -15.21 -21.88
N ILE A 78 -33.80 -15.63 -22.81
CA ILE A 78 -34.31 -17.01 -22.89
C ILE A 78 -33.17 -17.99 -23.18
N ALA A 79 -32.30 -17.69 -24.14
CA ALA A 79 -31.16 -18.55 -24.48
C ALA A 79 -30.17 -18.68 -23.30
N THR A 80 -29.90 -17.58 -22.60
CA THR A 80 -29.01 -17.59 -21.42
C THR A 80 -29.65 -18.31 -20.24
N ALA A 81 -30.94 -18.11 -19.97
CA ALA A 81 -31.67 -18.83 -18.94
C ALA A 81 -31.66 -20.34 -19.21
N ARG A 82 -31.95 -20.77 -20.44
CA ARG A 82 -31.85 -22.18 -20.88
C ARG A 82 -30.46 -22.75 -20.70
N LYS A 83 -29.41 -22.01 -21.11
CA LYS A 83 -28.00 -22.44 -20.95
C LYS A 83 -27.62 -22.62 -19.48
N LEU A 84 -28.18 -21.80 -18.59
CA LEU A 84 -27.92 -21.83 -17.16
C LEU A 84 -28.88 -22.78 -16.39
N GLY A 85 -29.84 -23.40 -17.08
CA GLY A 85 -30.83 -24.29 -16.46
C GLY A 85 -31.76 -23.59 -15.47
N ILE A 86 -32.02 -22.30 -15.64
CA ILE A 86 -32.87 -21.47 -14.77
C ILE A 86 -34.00 -20.82 -15.57
N THR A 87 -35.02 -20.33 -14.86
CA THR A 87 -36.09 -19.56 -15.47
C THR A 87 -35.61 -18.15 -15.86
N VAL A 88 -36.30 -17.52 -16.81
CA VAL A 88 -35.98 -16.14 -17.25
C VAL A 88 -36.19 -15.14 -16.11
N ASP A 89 -37.20 -15.37 -15.27
CA ASP A 89 -37.52 -14.50 -14.14
C ASP A 89 -36.45 -14.57 -13.05
N GLU A 90 -35.92 -15.76 -12.75
CA GLU A 90 -34.76 -15.92 -11.86
C GLU A 90 -33.52 -15.21 -12.40
N LEU A 91 -33.27 -15.29 -13.71
CA LEU A 91 -32.15 -14.61 -14.34
C LEU A 91 -32.29 -13.09 -14.21
N LYS A 92 -33.48 -12.54 -14.44
CA LYS A 92 -33.79 -11.12 -14.24
C LYS A 92 -33.64 -10.71 -12.78
N ALA A 93 -34.12 -11.52 -11.83
CA ALA A 93 -33.97 -11.27 -10.40
C ALA A 93 -32.48 -11.22 -9.98
N ARG A 94 -31.67 -12.18 -10.46
CA ARG A 94 -30.21 -12.19 -10.23
C ARG A 94 -29.54 -10.94 -10.81
N GLN A 95 -29.92 -10.53 -12.02
CA GLN A 95 -29.40 -9.30 -12.62
C GLN A 95 -29.76 -8.07 -11.80
N LYS A 96 -30.99 -7.96 -11.32
CA LYS A 96 -31.45 -6.86 -10.45
C LYS A 96 -30.63 -6.78 -9.17
N VAL A 97 -30.45 -7.91 -8.47
CA VAL A 97 -29.64 -7.99 -7.23
C VAL A 97 -28.18 -7.59 -7.49
N LEU A 98 -27.59 -8.00 -8.61
CA LEU A 98 -26.22 -7.61 -8.96
C LEU A 98 -26.11 -6.12 -9.26
N LEU A 99 -27.10 -5.52 -9.90
CA LEU A 99 -27.13 -4.08 -10.17
C LEU A 99 -27.31 -3.28 -8.89
N GLU A 100 -28.23 -3.68 -8.01
CA GLU A 100 -28.43 -3.07 -6.69
C GLU A 100 -27.14 -3.14 -5.86
N ARG A 101 -26.51 -4.32 -5.78
CA ARG A 101 -25.23 -4.47 -5.08
C ARG A 101 -24.13 -3.58 -5.66
N LYS A 102 -24.03 -3.47 -6.99
CA LYS A 102 -23.06 -2.56 -7.63
C LYS A 102 -23.35 -1.10 -7.32
N ALA A 103 -24.62 -0.70 -7.27
CA ALA A 103 -25.02 0.65 -6.90
C ALA A 103 -24.68 0.96 -5.43
N GLU A 104 -24.93 0.01 -4.52
CA GLU A 104 -24.54 0.11 -3.11
C GLU A 104 -23.01 0.15 -2.93
N GLU A 105 -22.27 -0.67 -3.67
CA GLU A 105 -20.80 -0.64 -3.62
C GLU A 105 -20.26 0.69 -4.17
N ALA A 106 -20.87 1.24 -5.22
CA ALA A 106 -20.52 2.56 -5.75
C ALA A 106 -20.82 3.68 -4.74
N SER A 107 -21.97 3.66 -4.06
CA SER A 107 -22.32 4.66 -3.05
C SER A 107 -21.39 4.59 -1.83
N ARG A 108 -21.07 3.38 -1.36
CA ARG A 108 -20.06 3.17 -0.30
C ARG A 108 -18.67 3.64 -0.72
N ALA A 109 -18.27 3.40 -1.97
CA ALA A 109 -16.98 3.86 -2.48
C ALA A 109 -16.89 5.39 -2.54
N ILE A 110 -17.99 6.08 -2.87
CA ILE A 110 -18.06 7.55 -2.81
C ILE A 110 -17.92 8.03 -1.37
N GLY A 111 -18.71 7.50 -0.43
CA GLY A 111 -18.61 7.88 0.98
C GLY A 111 -17.23 7.62 1.58
N ASN A 112 -16.60 6.48 1.27
CA ASN A 112 -15.24 6.19 1.73
C ASN A 112 -14.21 7.17 1.17
N LYS A 113 -14.35 7.60 -0.10
CA LYS A 113 -13.46 8.61 -0.69
C LYS A 113 -13.60 9.96 0.01
N GLU A 114 -14.82 10.35 0.39
CA GLU A 114 -15.06 11.59 1.13
C GLU A 114 -14.42 11.55 2.52
N VAL A 115 -14.55 10.42 3.23
CA VAL A 115 -13.90 10.24 4.54
C VAL A 115 -12.39 10.29 4.44
N VAL A 116 -11.79 9.60 3.47
CA VAL A 116 -10.33 9.63 3.24
C VAL A 116 -9.87 11.04 2.89
N ALA A 117 -10.57 11.73 1.98
CA ALA A 117 -10.23 13.11 1.62
C ALA A 117 -10.33 14.07 2.81
N ALA A 118 -11.31 13.89 3.71
CA ALA A 118 -11.42 14.68 4.93
C ALA A 118 -10.28 14.40 5.91
N GLN A 119 -9.89 13.13 6.08
CA GLN A 119 -8.74 12.76 6.92
C GLN A 119 -7.42 13.31 6.36
N ASP A 120 -7.22 13.25 5.05
CA ASP A 120 -6.03 13.79 4.40
C ASP A 120 -5.93 15.31 4.55
N ARG A 121 -7.06 16.03 4.45
CA ARG A 121 -7.10 17.48 4.74
C ARG A 121 -6.72 17.78 6.19
N LEU A 122 -7.29 17.06 7.15
CA LEU A 122 -6.95 17.24 8.56
C LEU A 122 -5.47 16.94 8.83
N ARG A 123 -4.93 15.88 8.22
CA ARG A 123 -3.53 15.50 8.37
C ARG A 123 -2.59 16.54 7.78
N THR A 124 -2.86 17.03 6.58
CA THR A 124 -2.06 18.08 5.94
C THR A 124 -2.11 19.40 6.69
N GLU A 125 -3.26 19.78 7.25
CA GLU A 125 -3.36 20.94 8.14
C GLU A 125 -2.56 20.77 9.43
N GLN A 126 -2.60 19.58 10.06
CA GLN A 126 -1.80 19.28 11.24
C GLN A 126 -0.30 19.29 10.94
N GLU A 127 0.12 18.69 9.83
CA GLU A 127 1.53 18.69 9.38
C GLU A 127 2.00 20.12 9.10
N ARG A 128 1.19 20.95 8.44
CA ARG A 128 1.51 22.37 8.21
C ARG A 128 1.66 23.13 9.52
N LYS A 129 0.74 22.93 10.47
CA LYS A 129 0.79 23.58 11.78
C LYS A 129 2.00 23.13 12.61
N ALA A 130 2.34 21.84 12.53
CA ALA A 130 3.51 21.29 13.19
C ALA A 130 4.81 21.83 12.58
N GLN A 131 4.86 21.99 11.25
CA GLN A 131 6.01 22.58 10.58
C GLN A 131 6.18 24.05 10.95
N GLU A 132 5.10 24.85 10.93
CA GLU A 132 5.16 26.25 11.35
C GLU A 132 5.60 26.41 12.81
N ALA A 133 5.17 25.51 13.70
CA ALA A 133 5.62 25.50 15.09
C ALA A 133 7.13 25.19 15.19
N ARG A 134 7.61 24.18 14.44
CA ARG A 134 9.05 23.86 14.38
C ARG A 134 9.87 25.03 13.84
N ASP A 135 9.42 25.65 12.76
CA ASP A 135 10.12 26.78 12.15
C ASP A 135 10.17 27.98 13.12
N ARG A 136 9.10 28.22 13.90
CA ARG A 136 9.08 29.25 14.96
C ARG A 136 10.06 28.92 16.08
N ASP A 137 10.05 27.68 16.58
CA ASP A 137 10.95 27.23 17.64
C ASP A 137 12.42 27.31 17.17
N GLU A 138 12.71 26.92 15.93
CA GLU A 138 14.05 27.05 15.33
C GLU A 138 14.49 28.51 15.19
N ALA A 139 13.59 29.42 14.78
CA ALA A 139 13.88 30.84 14.70
C ALA A 139 14.15 31.45 16.08
N GLU A 140 13.39 31.06 17.11
CA GLU A 140 13.67 31.48 18.49
C GLU A 140 15.00 30.97 19.00
N VAL A 141 15.35 29.70 18.72
CA VAL A 141 16.64 29.12 19.10
C VAL A 141 17.79 29.84 18.40
N ARG A 142 17.66 30.14 17.10
CA ARG A 142 18.67 30.91 16.36
C ARG A 142 18.82 32.32 16.93
N ARG A 143 17.71 33.01 17.21
CA ARG A 143 17.73 34.34 17.82
C ARG A 143 18.42 34.33 19.19
N ARG A 144 18.10 33.36 20.06
CA ARG A 144 18.75 33.23 21.37
C ARG A 144 20.25 32.91 21.24
N ALA A 145 20.63 32.07 20.27
CA ALA A 145 22.04 31.77 20.01
C ALA A 145 22.81 32.99 19.48
N GLU A 146 22.20 33.80 18.62
CA GLU A 146 22.78 35.06 18.13
C GLU A 146 22.92 36.10 19.25
N GLU A 147 21.90 36.27 20.10
CA GLU A 147 21.95 37.15 21.27
C GLU A 147 23.04 36.69 22.27
N GLU A 148 23.18 35.38 22.51
CA GLU A 148 24.23 34.84 23.38
C GLU A 148 25.63 35.00 22.77
N ALA A 149 25.77 34.81 21.46
CA ALA A 149 27.02 35.02 20.73
C ALA A 149 27.43 36.51 20.74
N ALA A 150 26.48 37.42 20.55
CA ALA A 150 26.72 38.86 20.64
C ALA A 150 27.14 39.26 22.07
N ARG A 151 26.47 38.73 23.10
CA ARG A 151 26.83 38.98 24.51
C ARG A 151 28.22 38.44 24.86
N LYS A 152 28.59 37.26 24.35
CA LYS A 152 29.94 36.69 24.50
C LYS A 152 30.99 37.55 23.81
N ALA A 153 30.73 37.99 22.57
CA ALA A 153 31.65 38.87 21.84
C ALA A 153 31.84 40.23 22.53
N GLU A 154 30.79 40.81 23.10
CA GLU A 154 30.87 42.05 23.89
C GLU A 154 31.64 41.84 25.21
N ALA A 155 31.42 40.71 25.90
CA ALA A 155 32.17 40.35 27.09
C ALA A 155 33.68 40.13 26.77
N ASP A 156 34.00 39.48 25.66
CA ASP A 156 35.38 39.26 25.23
C ASP A 156 36.05 40.58 24.80
N ALA A 157 35.33 41.46 24.10
CA ALA A 157 35.82 42.79 23.72
C ALA A 157 36.06 43.70 24.93
N SER A 158 35.16 43.69 25.92
CA SER A 158 35.34 44.46 27.17
C SER A 158 36.45 43.89 28.05
N ALA A 159 36.61 42.56 28.11
CA ALA A 159 37.73 41.91 28.80
C ALA A 159 39.08 42.24 28.14
N ALA A 160 39.14 42.26 26.80
CA ALA A 160 40.35 42.65 26.06
C ALA A 160 40.69 44.14 26.25
N ALA A 161 39.70 45.02 26.35
CA ALA A 161 39.90 46.44 26.63
C ALA A 161 40.29 46.73 28.09
N ALA A 162 39.87 45.88 29.04
CA ALA A 162 40.18 46.01 30.46
C ALA A 162 41.49 45.32 30.88
N ALA A 163 42.13 44.54 29.99
CA ALA A 163 43.45 43.95 30.25
C ALA A 163 44.51 45.07 30.34
N PRO A 164 45.13 45.31 31.51
CA PRO A 164 46.01 46.45 31.69
C PRO A 164 47.35 46.26 30.96
N ALA A 165 47.94 47.39 30.57
CA ALA A 165 49.31 47.56 30.10
C ALA A 165 50.35 47.24 31.20
N ASP A 166 50.30 46.05 31.79
CA ASP A 166 51.22 45.57 32.83
C ASP A 166 52.49 44.94 32.24
N VAL A 167 52.96 45.49 31.12
CA VAL A 167 54.24 45.12 30.50
C VAL A 167 55.25 46.27 30.58
N ASP A 168 54.82 47.51 30.84
CA ASP A 168 55.72 48.68 30.79
C ASP A 168 56.22 49.14 32.19
N ARG A 169 55.64 48.63 33.29
CA ARG A 169 56.08 48.99 34.66
C ARG A 169 57.21 48.10 35.20
N SER A 170 57.37 46.90 34.65
CA SER A 170 58.43 45.94 35.01
C SER A 170 59.80 46.30 34.38
N ALA A 171 59.82 47.08 33.29
CA ALA A 171 61.06 47.43 32.59
C ALA A 171 61.80 48.66 33.16
N ARG A 172 61.13 49.52 33.96
CA ARG A 172 61.72 50.75 34.52
C ARG A 172 62.34 50.61 35.92
N SER A 173 62.22 49.46 36.58
CA SER A 173 62.79 49.22 37.92
C SER A 173 64.13 48.47 37.91
N ARG A 174 64.71 48.20 36.73
CA ARG A 174 65.96 47.43 36.56
C ARG A 174 67.10 48.28 36.00
N THR A 175 67.24 49.51 36.50
CA THR A 175 68.44 50.33 36.27
C THR A 175 68.69 51.20 37.51
N VAL A 176 69.46 50.62 38.43
CA VAL A 176 70.20 51.30 39.51
C VAL A 176 71.67 51.03 39.25
#